data_AF-A0A0Q0E925-F1
#
_entry.id   AF-A0A0Q0E925-F1
#
_cell.length_a   1.000
_cell.length_b   1.000
_cell.length_c   1.000
_cell.angle_alpha   90.00
_cell.angle_beta   90.00
_cell.angle_gamma   90.00
#
_symmetry.space_group_name_H-M   'P 1'
#
loop_
_entity.id
_entity.type
_entity.pdbx_description
1 polymer ?
#
loop_
_entity_poly.entity_id
_entity_poly.type
_entity_poly.pdbx_seq_one_letter_code
_entity_poly.pdbx_strand_id
1 'polypeptide(L)'
;MGNICGTSSSRHVYRPPDTQRTASAPSTSTHIGGDTLTSIHQLSHSQRERFLDMHDPMRVMGLDHDTELFRVTDSSYIKNDKLAGNPESIASIFMHEQLRPNPYASRTGAQTHEASAYVPKRIKATDLRVPSLNVMVGSQAQDGIKAYDHMSNDPVPVKMRLGDFLDRGGKVYSDVINDGGESQALIVTLPKGQKVPVERV
;
A
#
# COMPACT_ATOMS: atom_id res chain seq x y z
N MET A 1 50.96 21.13 9.12
CA MET A 1 49.96 20.45 9.97
C MET A 1 48.80 21.41 10.19
N GLY A 2 47.57 20.98 9.87
CA GLY A 2 46.32 21.72 10.15
C GLY A 2 45.49 22.05 8.91
N ASN A 3 44.76 21.06 8.37
CA ASN A 3 43.77 21.25 7.30
C ASN A 3 42.47 21.83 7.89
N ILE A 4 41.92 22.87 7.26
CA ILE A 4 40.56 23.37 7.49
C ILE A 4 39.79 23.12 6.19
N CYS A 5 38.93 22.10 6.18
CA CYS A 5 37.96 21.87 5.11
C CYS A 5 36.58 22.28 5.60
N GLY A 6 35.97 23.22 4.87
CA GLY A 6 34.60 23.67 5.09
C GLY A 6 33.57 22.58 4.82
N THR A 7 32.57 22.50 5.68
CA THR A 7 31.40 21.64 5.50
C THR A 7 30.32 22.39 4.74
N SER A 8 30.14 22.03 3.47
CA SER A 8 28.93 22.37 2.71
C SER A 8 27.88 21.28 2.96
N SER A 9 26.71 21.69 3.45
CA SER A 9 25.52 20.86 3.61
C SER A 9 25.08 20.23 2.29
N SER A 10 24.96 18.91 2.27
CA SER A 10 24.35 18.15 1.17
C SER A 10 23.15 17.38 1.71
N ARG A 11 21.96 17.71 1.21
CA ARG A 11 20.71 16.98 1.46
C ARG A 11 20.88 15.53 0.96
N HIS A 12 20.72 14.55 1.84
CA HIS A 12 20.69 13.15 1.43
C HIS A 12 19.35 12.83 0.78
N VAL A 13 19.35 12.81 -0.56
CA VAL A 13 18.32 12.15 -1.36
C VAL A 13 18.60 10.64 -1.33
N TYR A 14 17.63 9.86 -0.90
CA TYR A 14 17.69 8.40 -0.89
C TYR A 14 17.91 7.84 -2.31
N ARG A 15 18.89 6.94 -2.46
CA ARG A 15 19.15 6.14 -3.67
C ARG A 15 19.18 4.66 -3.27
N PRO A 16 18.45 3.76 -3.96
CA PRO A 16 18.57 2.32 -3.75
C PRO A 16 19.85 1.77 -4.41
N PRO A 17 20.38 0.62 -3.94
CA PRO A 17 21.64 0.05 -4.43
C PRO A 17 21.49 -0.60 -5.82
N ASP A 18 22.49 -0.37 -6.67
CA ASP A 18 22.67 -1.03 -7.98
C ASP A 18 23.07 -2.50 -7.80
N THR A 19 22.23 -3.42 -8.27
CA THR A 19 22.57 -4.83 -8.44
C THR A 19 23.06 -5.11 -9.87
N GLN A 20 24.08 -5.97 -9.94
CA GLN A 20 24.96 -6.23 -11.08
C GLN A 20 24.26 -6.58 -12.40
N ARG A 21 24.78 -6.01 -13.50
CA ARG A 21 24.51 -6.42 -14.90
C ARG A 21 25.19 -7.76 -15.20
N THR A 22 24.42 -8.82 -15.32
CA THR A 22 24.79 -9.99 -16.14
C THR A 22 24.16 -9.82 -17.52
N ALA A 23 25.00 -9.69 -18.55
CA ALA A 23 24.58 -9.65 -19.93
C ALA A 23 24.24 -11.05 -20.42
N SER A 24 23.04 -11.24 -20.98
CA SER A 24 22.64 -12.43 -21.73
C SER A 24 22.20 -12.02 -23.15
N ALA A 25 22.76 -12.72 -24.14
CA ALA A 25 22.57 -12.54 -25.58
C ALA A 25 21.12 -12.85 -26.05
N PRO A 26 20.70 -12.41 -27.26
CA PRO A 26 19.30 -12.33 -27.64
C PRO A 26 18.76 -13.68 -28.11
N SER A 27 17.71 -14.15 -27.44
CA SER A 27 16.88 -15.27 -27.90
C SER A 27 15.75 -14.72 -28.76
N THR A 28 15.78 -14.94 -30.06
CA THR A 28 14.64 -14.74 -30.96
C THR A 28 13.50 -15.67 -30.55
N SER A 29 12.46 -15.10 -29.95
CA SER A 29 11.22 -15.78 -29.58
C SER A 29 10.06 -15.16 -30.37
N THR A 30 9.58 -15.89 -31.37
CA THR A 30 8.29 -15.65 -32.02
C THR A 30 7.19 -16.31 -31.19
N HIS A 31 6.72 -15.62 -30.15
CA HIS A 31 5.50 -15.97 -29.42
C HIS A 31 4.61 -14.74 -29.23
N ILE A 32 3.33 -14.87 -29.60
CA ILE A 32 2.25 -13.94 -29.25
C ILE A 32 2.11 -14.00 -27.73
N GLY A 33 2.73 -13.04 -27.05
CA GLY A 33 2.93 -13.05 -25.60
C GLY A 33 4.23 -12.35 -25.24
N GLY A 34 4.41 -11.12 -25.72
CA GLY A 34 5.61 -10.32 -25.42
C GLY A 34 5.77 -10.13 -23.92
N ASP A 35 7.02 -10.15 -23.46
CA ASP A 35 7.46 -10.03 -22.05
C ASP A 35 6.52 -9.14 -21.22
N THR A 36 5.58 -9.78 -20.52
CA THR A 36 4.61 -9.02 -19.72
C THR A 36 5.29 -8.55 -18.46
N LEU A 37 5.42 -7.23 -18.32
CA LEU A 37 5.98 -6.62 -17.12
C LEU A 37 5.17 -7.07 -15.89
N THR A 38 5.88 -7.38 -14.81
CA THR A 38 5.32 -7.85 -13.54
C THR A 38 5.61 -6.92 -12.37
N SER A 39 6.52 -5.95 -12.54
CA SER A 39 6.85 -4.94 -11.54
C SER A 39 6.84 -3.55 -12.15
N ILE A 40 6.38 -2.55 -11.37
CA ILE A 40 6.44 -1.14 -11.75
C ILE A 40 7.89 -0.67 -12.01
N HIS A 41 8.88 -1.40 -11.50
CA HIS A 41 10.28 -1.06 -11.71
C HIS A 41 10.77 -1.34 -13.13
N GLN A 42 10.03 -2.14 -13.89
CA GLN A 42 10.32 -2.44 -15.29
C GLN A 42 9.68 -1.42 -16.23
N LEU A 43 8.72 -0.60 -15.75
CA LEU A 43 8.22 0.55 -16.48
C LEU A 43 9.27 1.67 -16.52
N SER A 44 9.20 2.51 -17.56
CA SER A 44 9.92 3.78 -17.58
C SER A 44 9.50 4.65 -16.39
N HIS A 45 10.34 5.60 -15.99
CA HIS A 45 10.05 6.44 -14.83
C HIS A 45 8.71 7.17 -14.94
N SER A 46 8.40 7.78 -16.10
CA SER A 46 7.14 8.48 -16.32
C SER A 46 5.92 7.56 -16.25
N GLN A 47 6.03 6.33 -16.78
CA GLN A 47 4.94 5.35 -16.72
C GLN A 47 4.79 4.75 -15.32
N ARG A 48 5.88 4.60 -14.57
CA ARG A 48 5.83 4.21 -13.15
C ARG A 48 5.07 5.23 -12.32
N GLU A 49 5.41 6.52 -12.44
CA GLU A 49 4.72 7.58 -11.71
C GLU A 49 3.24 7.60 -12.09
N ARG A 50 2.92 7.52 -13.39
CA ARG A 50 1.54 7.44 -13.86
C ARG A 50 0.78 6.24 -13.27
N PHE A 51 1.41 5.07 -13.19
CA PHE A 51 0.81 3.89 -12.61
C PHE A 51 0.51 4.08 -11.11
N LEU A 52 1.44 4.69 -10.38
CA LEU A 52 1.25 4.99 -8.96
C LEU A 52 0.16 6.05 -8.74
N ASP A 53 0.11 7.10 -9.56
CA ASP A 53 -0.94 8.13 -9.48
C ASP A 53 -2.34 7.55 -9.72
N MET A 54 -2.44 6.40 -10.43
CA MET A 54 -3.69 5.69 -10.69
C MET A 54 -4.05 4.65 -9.62
N HIS A 55 -3.08 4.14 -8.86
CA HIS A 55 -3.26 2.89 -8.10
C HIS A 55 -2.65 2.86 -6.70
N ASP A 56 -1.71 3.75 -6.37
CA ASP A 56 -1.20 3.90 -5.01
C ASP A 56 -2.26 4.63 -4.16
N PRO A 57 -2.83 3.99 -3.12
CA PRO A 57 -3.87 4.62 -2.30
C PRO A 57 -3.39 5.92 -1.65
N MET A 58 -2.10 6.04 -1.32
CA MET A 58 -1.54 7.27 -0.76
C MET A 58 -1.72 8.45 -1.73
N ARG A 59 -1.52 8.21 -3.03
CA ARG A 59 -1.61 9.25 -4.07
C ARG A 59 -3.04 9.48 -4.52
N VAL A 60 -3.77 8.41 -4.83
CA VAL A 60 -5.15 8.47 -5.36
C VAL A 60 -6.08 9.20 -4.40
N MET A 61 -5.88 9.02 -3.10
CA MET A 61 -6.76 9.56 -2.07
C MET A 61 -6.14 10.76 -1.33
N GLY A 62 -4.91 11.15 -1.67
CA GLY A 62 -4.19 12.22 -0.99
C GLY A 62 -3.96 11.94 0.50
N LEU A 63 -3.68 10.68 0.86
CA LEU A 63 -3.43 10.30 2.26
C LEU A 63 -2.07 10.82 2.71
N ASP A 64 -2.00 11.19 3.97
CA ASP A 64 -0.81 11.74 4.61
C ASP A 64 -0.64 11.20 6.04
N HIS A 65 0.32 11.72 6.79
CA HIS A 65 0.54 11.27 8.16
C HIS A 65 -0.59 11.64 9.12
N ASP A 66 -1.35 12.69 8.84
CA ASP A 66 -2.43 13.19 9.71
C ASP A 66 -3.79 12.58 9.39
N THR A 67 -3.87 11.80 8.32
CA THR A 67 -5.06 11.05 7.93
C THR A 67 -5.55 10.15 9.07
N GLU A 68 -6.81 10.37 9.45
CA GLU A 68 -7.50 9.56 10.45
C GLU A 68 -7.96 8.22 9.84
N LEU A 69 -7.74 7.14 10.59
CA LEU A 69 -8.11 5.78 10.24
C LEU A 69 -9.13 5.26 11.25
N PHE A 70 -10.19 4.65 10.78
CA PHE A 70 -11.28 4.15 11.61
C PHE A 70 -11.44 2.64 11.46
N ARG A 71 -11.77 1.92 12.54
CA ARG A 71 -12.21 0.52 12.46
C ARG A 71 -13.00 0.12 13.70
N VAL A 72 -13.75 -0.98 13.59
CA VAL A 72 -14.22 -1.72 14.77
C VAL A 72 -13.21 -2.82 15.12
N THR A 73 -12.98 -3.04 16.41
CA THR A 73 -12.22 -4.18 16.94
C THR A 73 -12.86 -4.67 18.23
N ASP A 74 -12.52 -5.88 18.67
CA ASP A 74 -12.98 -6.36 19.98
C ASP A 74 -12.11 -5.75 21.09
N SER A 75 -12.73 -5.36 22.21
CA SER A 75 -12.04 -4.71 23.33
C SER A 75 -10.83 -5.50 23.83
N SER A 76 -10.86 -6.84 23.75
CA SER A 76 -9.77 -7.73 24.17
C SER A 76 -8.46 -7.56 23.38
N TYR A 77 -8.53 -6.99 22.17
CA TYR A 77 -7.35 -6.71 21.34
C TYR A 77 -6.68 -5.37 21.69
N ILE A 78 -7.38 -4.47 22.38
CA ILE A 78 -6.83 -3.18 22.82
C ILE A 78 -6.08 -3.39 24.13
N LYS A 79 -4.75 -3.20 24.10
CA LYS A 79 -3.89 -3.37 25.28
C LYS A 79 -3.14 -2.07 25.57
N ASN A 80 -3.43 -1.45 26.71
CA ASN A 80 -2.88 -0.14 27.12
C ASN A 80 -3.13 0.91 26.03
N ASP A 81 -4.38 1.01 25.56
CA ASP A 81 -4.84 1.93 24.50
C ASP A 81 -4.03 1.84 23.21
N LYS A 82 -3.56 0.62 22.90
CA LYS A 82 -2.80 0.33 21.69
C LYS A 82 -3.30 -0.92 20.98
N LEU A 83 -3.18 -0.92 19.66
CA LEU A 83 -3.54 -2.02 18.79
C LEU A 83 -2.33 -2.53 18.00
N ALA A 84 -2.26 -3.85 17.82
CA ALA A 84 -1.26 -4.52 17.00
C ALA A 84 -1.90 -4.98 15.67
N GLY A 85 -1.09 -5.20 14.64
CA GLY A 85 -1.58 -5.77 13.39
C GLY A 85 -2.06 -7.22 13.57
N ASN A 86 -3.08 -7.61 12.80
CA ASN A 86 -3.55 -8.98 12.71
C ASN A 86 -2.61 -9.80 11.80
N PRO A 87 -1.97 -10.88 12.31
CA PRO A 87 -1.09 -11.72 11.50
C PRO A 87 -1.83 -12.58 10.46
N GLU A 88 -3.13 -12.83 10.65
CA GLU A 88 -3.94 -13.76 9.84
C GLU A 88 -5.07 -13.04 9.09
N SER A 89 -4.76 -11.87 8.51
CA SER A 89 -5.72 -11.11 7.72
C SER A 89 -6.16 -11.85 6.46
N ILE A 90 -7.45 -12.16 6.35
CA ILE A 90 -8.04 -12.86 5.19
C ILE A 90 -8.32 -11.95 3.98
N ALA A 91 -8.05 -10.65 4.12
CA ALA A 91 -8.31 -9.62 3.13
C ALA A 91 -7.57 -9.89 1.81
N SER A 92 -8.15 -9.40 0.71
CA SER A 92 -7.48 -9.32 -0.58
C SER A 92 -7.07 -7.88 -0.82
N ILE A 93 -5.85 -7.67 -1.31
CA ILE A 93 -5.30 -6.34 -1.55
C ILE A 93 -4.84 -6.17 -2.99
N PHE A 94 -4.80 -4.92 -3.43
CA PHE A 94 -4.13 -4.50 -4.66
C PHE A 94 -2.68 -4.08 -4.38
N MET A 95 -1.72 -4.83 -4.95
CA MET A 95 -0.28 -4.52 -4.87
C MET A 95 0.08 -3.49 -5.91
N HIS A 96 0.09 -2.22 -5.55
CA HIS A 96 0.42 -1.11 -6.47
C HIS A 96 1.89 -1.10 -6.94
N GLU A 97 2.75 -1.96 -6.39
CA GLU A 97 4.14 -2.16 -6.86
C GLU A 97 4.30 -3.35 -7.85
N GLN A 98 3.26 -4.17 -8.01
CA GLN A 98 3.26 -5.34 -8.90
C GLN A 98 2.20 -5.22 -9.99
N LEU A 99 2.59 -5.59 -11.20
CA LEU A 99 1.76 -5.47 -12.39
C LEU A 99 1.11 -6.81 -12.73
N ARG A 100 -0.13 -6.73 -13.23
CA ARG A 100 -0.75 -7.77 -14.05
C ARG A 100 -1.37 -7.13 -15.29
N PRO A 101 -1.46 -7.84 -16.42
CA PRO A 101 -2.09 -7.30 -17.62
C PRO A 101 -3.50 -6.79 -17.34
N ASN A 102 -3.82 -5.60 -17.85
CA ASN A 102 -5.16 -5.05 -17.83
C ASN A 102 -6.00 -5.79 -18.88
N PRO A 103 -7.08 -6.51 -18.49
CA PRO A 103 -7.91 -7.26 -19.43
C PRO A 103 -8.62 -6.37 -20.46
N TYR A 104 -8.62 -5.05 -20.26
CA TYR A 104 -9.22 -4.06 -21.16
C TYR A 104 -8.18 -3.27 -21.96
N ALA A 105 -6.89 -3.56 -21.83
CA ALA A 105 -5.81 -2.83 -22.53
C ALA A 105 -5.99 -2.80 -24.06
N SER A 106 -6.46 -3.91 -24.64
CA SER A 106 -6.71 -4.00 -26.09
C SER A 106 -7.83 -3.08 -26.56
N ARG A 107 -8.79 -2.76 -25.70
CA ARG A 107 -9.91 -1.86 -26.04
C ARG A 107 -9.48 -0.39 -26.11
N THR A 108 -8.43 -0.03 -25.38
CA THR A 108 -7.90 1.34 -25.32
C THR A 108 -6.67 1.54 -26.21
N GLY A 109 -6.16 0.47 -26.82
CA GLY A 109 -4.93 0.51 -27.61
C GLY A 109 -3.67 0.69 -26.77
N ALA A 110 -3.72 0.36 -25.47
CA ALA A 110 -2.59 0.53 -24.56
C ALA A 110 -1.42 -0.38 -24.94
N GLN A 111 -0.22 0.17 -24.96
CA GLN A 111 1.00 -0.55 -25.34
C GLN A 111 1.66 -1.21 -24.12
N THR A 112 2.40 -2.30 -24.33
CA THR A 112 3.01 -3.09 -23.23
C THR A 112 4.05 -2.35 -22.39
N HIS A 113 4.50 -1.17 -22.80
CA HIS A 113 5.39 -0.32 -22.01
C HIS A 113 4.66 0.82 -21.29
N GLU A 114 3.34 0.90 -21.42
CA GLU A 114 2.50 1.94 -20.81
C GLU A 114 1.81 1.45 -19.54
N ALA A 115 1.62 2.35 -18.58
CA ALA A 115 0.92 2.06 -17.32
C ALA A 115 -0.50 1.54 -17.55
N SER A 116 -1.21 2.09 -18.54
CA SER A 116 -2.59 1.74 -18.90
C SER A 116 -2.77 0.28 -19.38
N ALA A 117 -1.68 -0.37 -19.79
CA ALA A 117 -1.70 -1.78 -20.17
C ALA A 117 -1.74 -2.72 -18.95
N TYR A 118 -1.64 -2.19 -17.74
CA TYR A 118 -1.58 -2.96 -16.50
C TYR A 118 -2.59 -2.48 -15.46
N VAL A 119 -2.85 -3.36 -14.50
CA VAL A 119 -3.54 -3.05 -13.24
C VAL A 119 -2.75 -3.68 -12.09
N PRO A 120 -2.97 -3.28 -10.83
CA PRO A 120 -2.31 -3.88 -9.69
C PRO A 120 -2.59 -5.38 -9.60
N LYS A 121 -1.56 -6.14 -9.21
CA LYS A 121 -1.72 -7.56 -8.89
C LYS A 121 -2.55 -7.71 -7.62
N ARG A 122 -3.52 -8.61 -7.65
CA ARG A 122 -4.30 -9.00 -6.46
C ARG A 122 -3.58 -10.11 -5.71
N ILE A 123 -3.39 -9.95 -4.39
CA ILE A 123 -2.86 -10.99 -3.49
C ILE A 123 -3.68 -11.07 -2.19
N LYS A 124 -3.42 -12.07 -1.35
CA LYS A 124 -3.93 -12.09 0.02
C LYS A 124 -3.04 -11.24 0.92
N ALA A 125 -3.62 -10.57 1.92
CA ALA A 125 -2.85 -9.78 2.89
C ALA A 125 -1.84 -10.66 3.66
N THR A 126 -2.15 -11.93 3.94
CA THR A 126 -1.21 -12.91 4.50
C THR A 126 0.05 -13.12 3.66
N ASP A 127 -0.03 -12.95 2.33
CA ASP A 127 1.11 -13.15 1.43
C ASP A 127 2.18 -12.06 1.62
N LEU A 128 1.82 -10.92 2.22
CA LEU A 128 2.78 -9.89 2.64
C LEU A 128 3.71 -10.38 3.75
N ARG A 129 3.30 -11.40 4.52
CA ARG A 129 4.01 -11.92 5.71
C ARG A 129 4.29 -10.83 6.76
N VAL A 130 3.46 -9.79 6.78
CA VAL A 130 3.50 -8.69 7.75
C VAL A 130 2.09 -8.55 8.33
N PRO A 131 1.93 -8.45 9.66
CA PRO A 131 0.62 -8.21 10.25
C PRO A 131 -0.01 -6.92 9.72
N SER A 132 -1.35 -6.86 9.66
CA SER A 132 -2.04 -5.71 9.11
C SER A 132 -3.39 -5.45 9.79
N LEU A 133 -3.90 -4.24 9.60
CA LEU A 133 -5.24 -3.85 10.03
C LEU A 133 -6.05 -3.43 8.81
N ASN A 134 -7.25 -3.98 8.68
CA ASN A 134 -8.30 -3.38 7.89
C ASN A 134 -8.81 -2.11 8.58
N VAL A 135 -8.89 -1.01 7.83
CA VAL A 135 -9.33 0.30 8.30
C VAL A 135 -10.19 0.96 7.23
N MET A 136 -11.01 1.91 7.66
CA MET A 136 -11.78 2.80 6.82
C MET A 136 -11.20 4.21 6.88
N VAL A 137 -11.21 4.92 5.75
CA VAL A 137 -10.84 6.33 5.65
C VAL A 137 -11.86 7.10 4.81
N GLY A 138 -11.90 8.42 4.97
CA GLY A 138 -12.84 9.30 4.26
C GLY A 138 -13.84 9.97 5.19
N SER A 139 -14.62 10.91 4.64
CA SER A 139 -15.55 11.76 5.40
C SER A 139 -16.64 10.96 6.12
N GLN A 140 -17.03 9.80 5.60
CA GLN A 140 -18.04 8.92 6.20
C GLN A 140 -17.45 7.70 6.90
N ALA A 141 -16.13 7.63 7.08
CA ALA A 141 -15.49 6.44 7.66
C ALA A 141 -15.95 6.14 9.09
N GLN A 142 -16.06 7.17 9.93
CA GLN A 142 -16.48 7.00 11.32
C GLN A 142 -17.92 6.46 11.44
N ASP A 143 -18.84 6.96 10.61
CA ASP A 143 -20.22 6.44 10.59
C ASP A 143 -20.29 5.07 9.91
N GLY A 144 -19.50 4.87 8.85
CA GLY A 144 -19.44 3.61 8.13
C GLY A 144 -18.98 2.43 8.99
N ILE A 145 -18.10 2.66 9.97
CA ILE A 145 -17.65 1.57 10.84
C ILE A 145 -18.73 1.05 11.79
N LYS A 146 -19.76 1.86 12.11
CA LYS A 146 -20.89 1.44 12.98
C LYS A 146 -21.67 0.27 12.39
N ALA A 147 -21.65 0.11 11.06
CA ALA A 147 -22.24 -1.04 10.40
C ALA A 147 -21.62 -2.37 10.86
N TYR A 148 -20.41 -2.36 11.44
CA TYR A 148 -19.68 -3.54 11.89
C TYR A 148 -19.80 -3.84 13.39
N ASP A 149 -20.60 -3.08 14.15
CA ASP A 149 -20.74 -3.28 15.60
C ASP A 149 -21.25 -4.70 15.93
N HIS A 150 -22.01 -5.32 15.04
CA HIS A 150 -22.53 -6.68 15.24
C HIS A 150 -21.51 -7.80 14.99
N MET A 151 -20.26 -7.48 14.58
CA MET A 151 -19.26 -8.49 14.19
C MET A 151 -18.47 -9.09 15.37
N SER A 152 -18.56 -8.54 16.57
CA SER A 152 -17.91 -9.06 17.77
C SER A 152 -18.81 -8.98 19.01
N ASN A 153 -18.43 -9.67 20.08
CA ASN A 153 -19.20 -9.67 21.32
C ASN A 153 -19.06 -8.36 22.11
N ASP A 154 -17.89 -7.70 22.00
CA ASP A 154 -17.63 -6.40 22.63
C ASP A 154 -16.98 -5.45 21.61
N PRO A 155 -17.76 -4.97 20.62
CA PRO A 155 -17.28 -4.11 19.55
C PRO A 155 -16.86 -2.74 20.10
N VAL A 156 -15.64 -2.34 19.79
CA VAL A 156 -15.10 -1.02 20.12
C VAL A 156 -14.72 -0.32 18.81
N PRO A 157 -15.47 0.71 18.39
CA PRO A 157 -15.03 1.61 17.35
C PRO A 157 -13.80 2.39 17.83
N VAL A 158 -12.77 2.42 17.00
CA VAL A 158 -11.52 3.10 17.29
C VAL A 158 -11.07 3.97 16.12
N LYS A 159 -10.39 5.05 16.49
CA LYS A 159 -9.67 5.97 15.62
C LYS A 159 -8.17 5.86 15.85
N MET A 160 -7.40 5.94 14.77
CA MET A 160 -5.94 5.91 14.74
C MET A 160 -5.42 6.96 13.77
N ARG A 161 -4.14 7.32 13.87
CA ARG A 161 -3.47 8.20 12.91
C ARG A 161 -2.61 7.40 11.95
N LEU A 162 -2.71 7.66 10.64
CA LEU A 162 -1.95 6.91 9.63
C LEU A 162 -0.44 7.05 9.83
N GLY A 163 0.05 8.22 10.23
CA GLY A 163 1.46 8.46 10.53
C GLY A 163 2.04 7.48 11.56
N ASP A 164 1.26 7.03 12.55
CA ASP A 164 1.73 6.05 13.52
C ASP A 164 2.10 4.70 12.89
N PHE A 165 1.46 4.33 11.79
CA PHE A 165 1.83 3.14 11.03
C PHE A 165 3.07 3.40 10.19
N LEU A 166 3.08 4.51 9.45
CA LEU A 166 4.14 4.88 8.51
C LEU A 166 5.50 5.03 9.23
N ASP A 167 5.51 5.72 10.37
CA ASP A 167 6.69 5.90 11.23
C ASP A 167 7.29 4.57 11.71
N ARG A 168 6.49 3.51 11.72
CA ARG A 168 6.86 2.15 12.14
C ARG A 168 7.12 1.21 10.96
N GLY A 169 7.22 1.74 9.75
CA GLY A 169 7.47 0.96 8.52
C GLY A 169 6.22 0.31 7.93
N GLY A 170 5.03 0.78 8.32
CA GLY A 170 3.77 0.40 7.71
C GLY A 170 3.64 0.88 6.26
N LYS A 171 2.84 0.15 5.49
CA LYS A 171 2.48 0.45 4.10
C LYS A 171 0.97 0.34 3.94
N VAL A 172 0.43 1.11 3.00
CA VAL A 172 -1.02 1.20 2.74
C VAL A 172 -1.34 0.48 1.44
N TYR A 173 -2.41 -0.32 1.45
CA TYR A 173 -2.92 -1.02 0.28
C TYR A 173 -4.43 -0.86 0.20
N SER A 174 -4.97 -0.74 -1.01
CA SER A 174 -6.42 -0.78 -1.21
C SER A 174 -6.94 -2.18 -0.94
N ASP A 175 -8.00 -2.29 -0.15
CA ASP A 175 -8.78 -3.52 -0.09
C ASP A 175 -9.50 -3.72 -1.43
N VAL A 176 -9.62 -4.97 -1.89
CA VAL A 176 -10.33 -5.31 -3.13
C VAL A 176 -11.83 -5.10 -3.00
N ILE A 177 -12.39 -5.15 -1.77
CA ILE A 177 -13.81 -4.93 -1.52
C ILE A 177 -14.19 -3.43 -1.62
N ASN A 178 -13.19 -2.55 -1.72
CA ASN A 178 -13.41 -1.10 -1.76
C ASN A 178 -14.38 -0.69 -2.88
N ASP A 179 -15.44 0.03 -2.51
CA ASP A 179 -16.58 0.35 -3.37
C ASP A 179 -16.50 1.74 -4.03
N GLY A 180 -15.47 2.52 -3.72
CA GLY A 180 -15.25 3.82 -4.36
C GLY A 180 -16.09 4.97 -3.78
N GLY A 181 -16.74 4.80 -2.63
CA GLY A 181 -17.60 5.81 -1.99
C GLY A 181 -16.87 6.87 -1.14
N GLU A 182 -17.64 7.58 -0.30
CA GLU A 182 -17.13 8.55 0.70
C GLU A 182 -16.43 7.88 1.90
N SER A 183 -16.42 6.56 1.93
CA SER A 183 -15.73 5.71 2.89
C SER A 183 -15.02 4.60 2.12
N GLN A 184 -13.72 4.43 2.38
CA GLN A 184 -12.85 3.62 1.54
C GLN A 184 -12.10 2.62 2.41
N ALA A 185 -12.15 1.34 2.02
CA ALA A 185 -11.52 0.24 2.73
C ALA A 185 -10.04 0.10 2.35
N LEU A 186 -9.17 0.16 3.37
CA LEU A 186 -7.73 0.01 3.23
C LEU A 186 -7.19 -1.09 4.14
N ILE A 187 -6.07 -1.68 3.73
CA ILE A 187 -5.24 -2.54 4.57
C ILE A 187 -3.94 -1.79 4.86
N VAL A 188 -3.66 -1.54 6.13
CA VAL A 188 -2.41 -0.89 6.58
C VAL A 188 -1.56 -1.93 7.33
N THR A 189 -0.33 -2.14 6.87
CA THR A 189 0.58 -3.06 7.55
C THR A 189 1.17 -2.43 8.81
N LEU A 190 1.46 -3.28 9.79
CA LEU A 190 2.15 -2.91 11.02
C LEU A 190 3.15 -4.03 11.36
N PRO A 191 4.47 -3.79 11.29
CA PRO A 191 5.46 -4.82 11.54
C PRO A 191 5.28 -5.55 12.88
N LYS A 192 5.64 -6.84 12.90
CA LYS A 192 5.47 -7.68 14.09
C LYS A 192 6.17 -7.06 15.31
N GLY A 193 5.47 -7.03 16.44
CA GLY A 193 5.95 -6.42 17.68
C GLY A 193 5.65 -4.92 17.81
N GLN A 194 5.24 -4.26 16.72
CA GLN A 194 4.80 -2.86 16.75
C GLN A 194 3.34 -2.75 17.17
N LYS A 195 3.02 -1.60 17.77
CA LYS A 195 1.66 -1.20 18.15
C LYS A 195 1.47 0.28 17.93
N VAL A 196 0.26 0.68 17.59
CA VAL A 196 -0.14 2.09 17.42
C VAL A 196 -1.14 2.50 18.51
N PRO A 197 -1.14 3.78 18.94
CA PRO A 197 -2.17 4.29 19.84
C PRO A 197 -3.55 4.28 19.18
N VAL A 198 -4.59 4.10 19.98
CA VAL A 198 -5.99 4.18 19.53
C VAL A 198 -6.81 5.08 20.45
N GLU A 199 -7.78 5.78 19.87
CA GLU A 199 -8.82 6.53 20.58
C GLU A 199 -10.16 5.83 20.35
N ARG A 200 -10.99 5.67 21.40
CA ARG A 200 -12.36 5.13 21.26
C ARG A 200 -13.30 6.24 20.80
N VAL A 201 -14.20 5.98 19.86
CA VAL A 201 -15.05 7.00 19.20
C VAL A 201 -16.52 6.65 19.14
#